data_AF-A0A3D5WE85-F1
#
_entry.id   AF-A0A3D5WE85-F1
#
_cell.length_a   1.000
_cell.length_b   1.000
_cell.length_c   1.000
_cell.angle_alpha   90.00
_cell.angle_beta   90.00
_cell.angle_gamma   90.00
#
_symmetry.space_group_name_H-M   'P 1'
#
loop_
_entity.id
_entity.type
_entity.pdbx_description
1 polymer ?
#
loop_
_entity_poly.entity_id
_entity_poly.type
_entity_poly.pdbx_seq_one_letter_code
_entity_poly.pdbx_strand_id
1 'polypeptide(L)'
;FVAPDLEKAVYPPSLVNELKRLNYHIDVDSEKGHQSLELFIDDLNRTLEARIEAYRYLWDKEDWGLFMLVFTGTDRLEHFLWKAYEDNTHPYHNTFLRYFNTIDEAIGEIAGRIQPEDSLIILSDHGFERMKKTIYINYYLRKTGFLKLKKTPETSYNDIDEQTRAFTLEPNRIYLNTATKYPRGSVKEKDREFVIGDLIDAFNALEVEGEKVINQVYRKEEIYRGPLIDRAPDLVLISNTGFDLKARLQAETLTETTIFTGKHTR
;
A
#
# COMPACT_ATOMS: atom_id res chain seq x y z
N PHE A 1 -0.53 -6.38 -6.06
CA PHE A 1 -0.81 -6.35 -7.51
C PHE A 1 0.39 -6.96 -8.24
N VAL A 2 0.50 -8.28 -8.22
CA VAL A 2 1.58 -9.00 -8.89
C VAL A 2 0.91 -10.09 -9.71
N ALA A 3 1.34 -10.26 -10.96
CA ALA A 3 0.81 -11.36 -11.76
C ALA A 3 1.20 -12.69 -11.08
N PRO A 4 0.24 -13.59 -10.82
CA PRO A 4 0.53 -14.85 -10.11
C PRO A 4 1.28 -15.87 -10.98
N ASP A 5 1.38 -15.62 -12.28
CA ASP A 5 1.82 -16.57 -13.29
C ASP A 5 2.67 -15.84 -14.32
N LEU A 6 3.94 -16.23 -14.44
CA LEU A 6 4.90 -15.59 -15.33
C LEU A 6 4.52 -15.76 -16.80
N GLU A 7 4.01 -16.93 -17.18
CA GLU A 7 3.69 -17.23 -18.58
C GLU A 7 2.53 -16.37 -19.09
N LYS A 8 1.60 -16.03 -18.18
CA LYS A 8 0.47 -15.12 -18.48
C LYS A 8 0.85 -13.64 -18.36
N ALA A 9 1.99 -13.33 -17.73
CA ALA A 9 2.47 -11.96 -17.50
C ALA A 9 3.41 -11.45 -18.59
N VAL A 10 3.89 -12.32 -19.47
CA VAL A 10 4.95 -12.01 -20.44
C VAL A 10 4.39 -11.97 -21.86
N TYR A 11 4.71 -10.90 -22.58
CA TYR A 11 4.44 -10.76 -24.00
C TYR A 11 5.66 -10.17 -24.73
N PRO A 12 6.03 -10.67 -25.92
CA PRO A 12 5.46 -11.86 -26.57
C PRO A 12 5.79 -13.17 -25.81
N PRO A 13 4.97 -14.23 -25.95
CA PRO A 13 5.18 -15.49 -25.23
C PRO A 13 6.55 -16.15 -25.46
N SER A 14 7.23 -15.82 -26.57
CA SER A 14 8.59 -16.27 -26.86
C SER A 14 9.63 -15.81 -25.85
N LEU A 15 9.38 -14.72 -25.10
CA LEU A 15 10.27 -14.22 -24.04
C LEU A 15 10.23 -15.05 -22.76
N VAL A 16 9.21 -15.88 -22.54
CA VAL A 16 9.05 -16.66 -21.31
C VAL A 16 10.28 -17.54 -21.04
N ASN A 17 10.77 -18.24 -22.07
CA ASN A 17 11.91 -19.14 -21.92
C ASN A 17 13.21 -18.39 -21.60
N GLU A 18 13.37 -17.20 -22.17
CA GLU A 18 14.54 -16.35 -21.91
C GLU A 18 14.52 -15.81 -20.48
N LEU A 19 13.37 -15.31 -20.03
CA LEU A 19 13.20 -14.84 -18.66
C LEU A 19 13.39 -15.97 -17.64
N LYS A 20 12.89 -17.18 -17.93
CA LYS A 20 13.17 -18.38 -17.10
C LYS A 20 14.67 -18.71 -17.05
N ARG A 21 15.37 -18.62 -18.18
CA ARG A 21 16.83 -18.85 -18.26
C ARG A 21 17.63 -17.83 -17.45
N LEU A 22 17.13 -16.60 -17.37
CA LEU A 22 17.69 -15.52 -16.54
C LEU A 22 17.26 -15.61 -15.08
N ASN A 23 16.55 -16.67 -14.66
CA ASN A 23 15.97 -16.83 -13.33
C ASN A 23 15.08 -15.63 -12.92
N TYR A 24 14.35 -15.04 -13.87
CA TYR A 24 13.49 -13.90 -13.60
C TYR A 24 12.32 -14.29 -12.68
N HIS A 25 12.14 -13.50 -11.62
CA HIS A 25 11.03 -13.58 -10.70
C HIS A 25 10.17 -12.31 -10.79
N ILE A 26 8.85 -12.48 -10.82
CA ILE A 26 7.91 -11.37 -10.96
C ILE A 26 8.00 -10.45 -9.73
N ASP A 27 8.09 -11.04 -8.54
CA ASP A 27 8.25 -10.31 -7.29
C ASP A 27 8.92 -11.17 -6.23
N VAL A 28 9.36 -10.52 -5.16
CA VAL A 28 9.96 -11.15 -3.97
C VAL A 28 8.90 -11.92 -3.20
N ASP A 29 9.25 -13.10 -2.72
CA ASP A 29 8.41 -13.89 -1.83
C ASP A 29 8.38 -13.30 -0.42
N SER A 30 7.37 -12.49 -0.15
CA SER A 30 7.22 -11.79 1.14
C SER A 30 6.93 -12.75 2.30
N GLU A 31 6.42 -13.96 2.05
CA GLU A 31 6.21 -14.96 3.11
C GLU A 31 7.54 -15.37 3.77
N LYS A 32 8.65 -15.32 3.03
CA LYS A 32 9.99 -15.55 3.60
C LYS A 32 10.29 -14.54 4.69
N GLY A 33 9.85 -13.29 4.57
CA GLY A 33 10.08 -12.25 5.58
C GLY A 33 9.32 -12.50 6.87
N HIS A 34 8.19 -13.20 6.80
CA HIS A 34 7.45 -13.69 7.98
C HIS A 34 8.16 -14.86 8.68
N GLN A 35 9.06 -15.56 7.99
CA GLN A 35 9.81 -16.71 8.51
C GLN A 35 11.21 -16.31 8.99
N SER A 36 11.96 -15.56 8.18
CA SER A 36 13.32 -15.10 8.43
C SER A 36 13.68 -13.91 7.55
N LEU A 37 14.18 -12.83 8.16
CA LEU A 37 14.71 -11.68 7.41
C LEU A 37 15.87 -12.07 6.50
N GLU A 38 16.70 -13.04 6.87
CA GLU A 38 17.82 -13.49 6.04
C GLU A 38 17.33 -14.16 4.74
N LEU A 39 16.33 -15.04 4.84
CA LEU A 39 15.72 -15.70 3.67
C LEU A 39 15.03 -14.68 2.75
N PHE A 40 14.41 -13.66 3.34
CA PHE A 40 13.80 -12.56 2.59
C PHE A 40 14.84 -11.72 1.87
N ILE A 41 15.91 -11.30 2.55
CA ILE A 41 16.98 -10.48 1.96
C ILE A 41 17.66 -11.21 0.79
N ASP A 42 17.92 -12.50 0.95
CA ASP A 42 18.51 -13.33 -0.08
C ASP A 42 17.60 -13.41 -1.33
N ASP A 43 16.30 -13.66 -1.14
CA ASP A 43 15.32 -13.65 -2.24
C ASP A 43 15.17 -12.27 -2.91
N LEU A 44 15.19 -11.22 -2.10
CA LEU A 44 15.14 -9.82 -2.52
C LEU A 44 16.33 -9.47 -3.43
N ASN A 45 17.55 -9.89 -3.06
CA ASN A 45 18.75 -9.66 -3.84
C ASN A 45 18.73 -10.47 -5.15
N ARG A 46 18.39 -11.76 -5.10
CA ARG A 46 18.27 -12.59 -6.30
C ARG A 46 17.24 -12.04 -7.29
N THR A 47 16.12 -11.53 -6.78
CA THR A 47 15.07 -10.91 -7.60
C THR A 47 15.57 -9.62 -8.25
N LEU A 48 16.35 -8.80 -7.54
CA LEU A 48 16.97 -7.59 -8.10
C LEU A 48 18.00 -7.95 -9.18
N GLU A 49 18.89 -8.90 -8.91
CA GLU A 49 19.91 -9.37 -9.86
C GLU A 49 19.27 -9.89 -11.14
N ALA A 50 18.31 -10.81 -11.04
CA ALA A 50 17.61 -11.36 -12.20
C ALA A 50 16.84 -10.28 -12.99
N ARG A 51 16.36 -9.23 -12.30
CA ARG A 51 15.69 -8.10 -12.95
C ARG A 51 16.65 -7.21 -13.72
N ILE A 52 17.83 -6.94 -13.16
CA ILE A 52 18.90 -6.19 -13.86
C ILE A 52 19.37 -6.99 -15.08
N GLU A 53 19.57 -8.31 -14.94
CA GLU A 53 19.94 -9.17 -16.08
C GLU A 53 18.85 -9.22 -17.16
N ALA A 54 17.57 -9.28 -16.76
CA ALA A 54 16.45 -9.19 -17.69
C ALA A 54 16.41 -7.84 -18.41
N TYR A 55 16.63 -6.73 -17.70
CA TYR A 55 16.73 -5.41 -18.31
C TYR A 55 17.85 -5.38 -19.36
N ARG A 56 19.07 -5.80 -19.00
CA ARG A 56 20.24 -5.81 -19.91
C ARG A 56 19.95 -6.61 -21.17
N TYR A 57 19.44 -7.83 -21.00
CA TYR A 57 19.06 -8.71 -22.10
C TYR A 57 18.02 -8.07 -23.02
N LEU A 58 16.95 -7.49 -22.46
CA LEU A 58 15.88 -6.89 -23.25
C LEU A 58 16.34 -5.62 -23.95
N TRP A 59 17.18 -4.81 -23.30
CA TRP A 59 17.74 -3.60 -23.87
C TRP A 59 18.55 -3.88 -25.15
N ASP A 60 19.36 -4.94 -25.15
CA ASP A 60 20.20 -5.30 -26.30
C ASP A 60 19.44 -6.01 -27.43
N LYS A 61 18.23 -6.50 -27.15
CA LYS A 61 17.49 -7.37 -28.08
C LYS A 61 16.73 -6.61 -29.15
N GLU A 62 16.26 -5.41 -28.84
CA GLU A 62 15.37 -4.63 -29.70
C GLU A 62 15.78 -3.16 -29.71
N ASP A 63 15.36 -2.44 -30.74
CA ASP A 63 15.47 -0.99 -30.82
C ASP A 63 14.21 -0.35 -30.23
N TRP A 64 14.30 0.10 -28.98
CA TRP A 64 13.15 0.51 -28.18
C TRP A 64 12.79 1.99 -28.39
N GLY A 65 11.55 2.25 -28.82
CA GLY A 65 10.98 3.62 -28.74
C GLY A 65 10.44 4.01 -27.35
N LEU A 66 10.26 3.03 -26.47
CA LEU A 66 9.90 3.22 -25.06
C LEU A 66 10.35 2.00 -24.26
N PHE A 67 11.14 2.23 -23.22
CA PHE A 67 11.57 1.18 -22.28
C PHE A 67 11.12 1.55 -20.86
N MET A 68 10.41 0.64 -20.18
CA MET A 68 9.94 0.84 -18.81
C MET A 68 10.49 -0.25 -17.90
N LEU A 69 11.26 0.16 -16.90
CA LEU A 69 11.82 -0.70 -15.87
C LEU A 69 11.24 -0.30 -14.51
N VAL A 70 10.81 -1.28 -13.73
CA VAL A 70 10.26 -1.07 -12.38
C VAL A 70 11.04 -1.92 -11.40
N PHE A 71 11.60 -1.32 -10.35
CA PHE A 71 12.23 -2.05 -9.24
C PHE A 71 11.23 -2.22 -8.10
N THR A 72 10.45 -3.31 -8.09
CA THR A 72 9.39 -3.52 -7.08
C THR A 72 9.93 -3.92 -5.70
N GLY A 73 11.17 -4.40 -5.63
CA GLY A 73 11.75 -4.86 -4.37
C GLY A 73 12.06 -3.73 -3.38
N THR A 74 12.10 -2.46 -3.81
CA THR A 74 12.21 -1.31 -2.88
C THR A 74 11.01 -1.25 -1.94
N ASP A 75 9.79 -1.43 -2.44
CA ASP A 75 8.56 -1.50 -1.63
C ASP A 75 8.64 -2.61 -0.57
N ARG A 76 9.10 -3.80 -0.98
CA ARG A 76 9.27 -4.95 -0.08
C ARG A 76 10.33 -4.65 0.97
N LEU A 77 11.50 -4.17 0.54
CA LEU A 77 12.61 -3.81 1.42
C LEU A 77 12.16 -2.79 2.48
N GLU A 78 11.50 -1.71 2.06
CA GLU A 78 11.09 -0.62 2.94
C GLU A 78 10.01 -1.09 3.93
N HIS A 79 9.08 -1.94 3.53
CA HIS A 79 8.12 -2.52 4.49
C HIS A 79 8.80 -3.28 5.64
N PHE A 80 9.75 -4.15 5.35
CA PHE A 80 10.42 -4.97 6.38
C PHE A 80 11.53 -4.23 7.12
N LEU A 81 12.32 -3.41 6.43
CA LEU A 81 13.61 -2.90 6.89
C LEU A 81 13.69 -1.36 6.97
N TRP A 82 12.58 -0.61 6.97
CA TRP A 82 12.61 0.84 7.21
C TRP A 82 13.36 1.23 8.49
N LYS A 83 13.19 0.46 9.57
CA LYS A 83 13.96 0.70 10.80
C LYS A 83 15.48 0.59 10.58
N ALA A 84 15.91 -0.29 9.67
CA ALA A 84 17.32 -0.42 9.32
C ALA A 84 17.84 0.81 8.56
N TYR A 85 16.99 1.50 7.80
CA TYR A 85 17.34 2.78 7.18
C TYR A 85 17.56 3.88 8.23
N GLU A 86 16.65 3.98 9.21
CA GLU A 86 16.68 5.05 10.22
C GLU A 86 17.76 4.87 11.29
N ASP A 87 18.13 3.63 11.60
CA ASP A 87 19.09 3.28 12.65
C ASP A 87 20.40 2.74 12.03
N ASN A 88 21.45 3.55 12.06
CA ASN A 88 22.76 3.17 11.52
C ASN A 88 23.47 2.06 12.32
N THR A 89 22.98 1.73 13.53
CA THR A 89 23.50 0.61 14.32
C THR A 89 22.75 -0.70 14.05
N HIS A 90 21.68 -0.66 13.25
CA HIS A 90 20.90 -1.83 12.91
C HIS A 90 21.75 -2.84 12.11
N PRO A 91 21.69 -4.15 12.42
CA PRO A 91 22.51 -5.17 11.74
C PRO A 91 22.35 -5.17 10.21
N TYR A 92 21.17 -4.80 9.72
CA TYR A 92 20.84 -4.74 8.30
C TYR A 92 20.94 -3.34 7.67
N HIS A 93 21.48 -2.34 8.37
CA HIS A 93 21.61 -0.97 7.83
C HIS A 93 22.40 -0.95 6.51
N ASN A 94 23.59 -1.57 6.51
CA ASN A 94 24.41 -1.66 5.31
C ASN A 94 23.77 -2.53 4.21
N THR A 95 22.93 -3.50 4.57
CA THR A 95 22.18 -4.31 3.59
C THR A 95 21.12 -3.46 2.90
N PHE A 96 20.37 -2.65 3.66
CA PHE A 96 19.39 -1.72 3.12
C PHE A 96 20.03 -0.74 2.13
N LEU A 97 21.12 -0.07 2.54
CA LEU A 97 21.81 0.90 1.67
C LEU A 97 22.41 0.23 0.43
N ARG A 98 22.99 -0.97 0.57
CA ARG A 98 23.55 -1.71 -0.57
C ARG A 98 22.51 -2.00 -1.63
N TYR A 99 21.28 -2.33 -1.23
CA TYR A 99 20.19 -2.59 -2.18
C TYR A 99 19.91 -1.36 -3.06
N PHE A 100 19.82 -0.18 -2.45
CA PHE A 100 19.65 1.07 -3.19
C PHE A 100 20.87 1.44 -4.02
N ASN A 101 22.10 1.18 -3.53
CA ASN A 101 23.31 1.40 -4.31
C ASN A 101 23.35 0.53 -5.58
N THR A 102 22.91 -0.74 -5.50
CA THR A 102 22.82 -1.60 -6.70
C THR A 102 21.80 -1.08 -7.71
N ILE A 103 20.70 -0.48 -7.25
CA ILE A 103 19.74 0.20 -8.13
C ILE A 103 20.36 1.46 -8.75
N ASP A 104 21.08 2.26 -7.96
CA ASP A 104 21.79 3.46 -8.43
C ASP A 104 22.84 3.12 -9.51
N GLU A 105 23.59 2.04 -9.32
CA GLU A 105 24.52 1.52 -10.33
C GLU A 105 23.80 1.13 -11.63
N ALA A 106 22.64 0.47 -11.55
CA ALA A 106 21.83 0.12 -12.72
C ALA A 106 21.26 1.37 -13.42
N ILE A 107 20.85 2.39 -12.66
CA ILE A 107 20.43 3.68 -13.20
C ILE A 107 21.61 4.37 -13.90
N GLY A 108 22.80 4.34 -13.31
CA GLY A 108 24.02 4.87 -13.90
C GLY A 108 24.38 4.17 -15.21
N GLU A 109 24.19 2.86 -15.28
CA GLU A 109 24.34 2.08 -16.52
C GLU A 109 23.36 2.56 -17.60
N ILE A 110 22.07 2.69 -17.27
CA ILE A 110 21.04 3.17 -18.20
C ILE A 110 21.38 4.59 -18.68
N ALA A 111 21.73 5.50 -17.78
CA ALA A 111 22.10 6.87 -18.10
C ALA A 111 23.36 6.97 -18.98
N GLY A 112 24.27 6.00 -18.89
CA GLY A 112 25.45 5.91 -19.75
C GLY A 112 25.17 5.32 -21.15
N ARG A 113 23.97 4.75 -21.37
CA ARG A 113 23.60 4.05 -22.61
C ARG A 113 22.60 4.81 -23.48
N ILE A 114 21.87 5.77 -22.90
CA ILE A 114 20.92 6.62 -23.64
C ILE A 114 21.65 7.55 -24.62
N GLN A 115 20.99 7.86 -25.75
CA GLN A 115 21.47 8.81 -26.75
C GLN A 115 21.11 10.26 -26.34
N PRO A 116 21.78 11.29 -26.92
CA PRO A 116 21.51 12.69 -26.59
C PRO A 116 20.05 13.16 -26.78
N GLU A 117 19.30 12.50 -27.66
CA GLU A 117 17.89 12.76 -27.96
C GLU A 117 16.90 12.04 -27.03
N ASP A 118 17.37 11.06 -26.26
CA ASP A 118 16.53 10.27 -25.37
C ASP A 118 16.16 11.05 -24.10
N SER A 119 15.07 10.64 -23.46
CA SER A 119 14.63 11.18 -22.17
C SER A 119 14.61 10.10 -21.11
N LEU A 120 15.32 10.32 -20.01
CA LEU A 120 15.25 9.47 -18.81
C LEU A 120 14.31 10.10 -17.79
N ILE A 121 13.26 9.36 -17.41
CA ILE A 121 12.34 9.74 -16.34
C ILE A 121 12.47 8.73 -15.21
N ILE A 122 12.78 9.23 -14.01
CA ILE A 122 12.83 8.45 -12.78
C ILE A 122 11.70 8.95 -11.90
N LEU A 123 10.84 8.04 -11.45
CA LEU A 123 9.73 8.35 -10.56
C LEU A 123 9.48 7.21 -9.58
N SER A 124 8.79 7.51 -8.49
CA SER A 124 8.22 6.54 -7.56
C SER A 124 6.70 6.69 -7.56
N ASP A 125 5.97 5.59 -7.47
CA ASP A 125 4.51 5.60 -7.38
C ASP A 125 4.02 6.03 -5.98
N HIS A 126 4.86 5.88 -4.96
CA HIS A 126 4.65 6.41 -3.61
C HIS A 126 5.97 6.60 -2.84
N GLY A 127 5.89 7.27 -1.68
CA GLY A 127 6.97 7.31 -0.70
C GLY A 127 6.75 6.33 0.46
N PHE A 128 7.71 6.30 1.38
CA PHE A 128 7.65 5.50 2.61
C PHE A 128 7.95 6.32 3.86
N GLU A 129 7.38 5.88 4.97
CA GLU A 129 7.63 6.40 6.31
C GLU A 129 7.60 5.29 7.36
N ARG A 130 8.02 5.63 8.58
CA ARG A 130 8.04 4.70 9.71
C ARG A 130 6.64 4.18 10.01
N MET A 131 6.57 2.88 10.32
CA MET A 131 5.41 2.21 10.88
C MET A 131 5.72 1.70 12.28
N LYS A 132 4.86 2.04 13.24
CA LYS A 132 4.85 1.54 14.63
C LYS A 132 3.73 0.52 14.83
N LYS A 133 2.51 0.84 14.36
CA LYS A 133 1.29 0.04 14.59
C LYS A 133 0.32 0.15 13.42
N THR A 134 -0.39 -0.94 13.19
CA THR A 134 -1.61 -0.97 12.37
C THR A 134 -2.81 -0.61 13.22
N ILE A 135 -3.72 0.22 12.69
CA ILE A 135 -4.97 0.62 13.32
C ILE A 135 -6.16 0.17 12.47
N TYR A 136 -7.04 -0.65 13.04
CA TYR A 136 -8.21 -1.18 12.34
C TYR A 136 -9.43 -0.26 12.50
N ILE A 137 -9.67 0.61 11.52
CA ILE A 137 -10.75 1.61 11.58
C ILE A 137 -12.13 0.95 11.62
N ASN A 138 -12.35 -0.14 10.90
CA ASN A 138 -13.63 -0.87 10.97
C ASN A 138 -13.84 -1.57 12.32
N TYR A 139 -12.79 -1.88 13.09
CA TYR A 139 -12.95 -2.26 14.49
C TYR A 139 -13.39 -1.07 15.33
N TYR A 140 -12.73 0.09 15.17
CA TYR A 140 -13.09 1.31 15.89
C TYR A 140 -14.54 1.72 15.66
N LEU A 141 -14.99 1.76 14.40
CA LEU A 141 -16.37 2.09 14.03
C LEU A 141 -17.40 1.12 14.60
N ARG A 142 -17.05 -0.17 14.75
CA ARG A 142 -17.92 -1.14 15.44
C ARG A 142 -18.00 -0.84 16.94
N LYS A 143 -16.87 -0.56 17.56
CA LYS A 143 -16.78 -0.25 18.99
C LYS A 143 -17.57 1.03 19.36
N THR A 144 -17.57 2.02 18.48
CA THR A 144 -18.30 3.29 18.67
C THR A 144 -19.73 3.27 18.10
N GLY A 145 -20.14 2.17 17.48
CA GLY A 145 -21.52 1.95 17.02
C GLY A 145 -21.87 2.53 15.65
N PHE A 146 -20.91 3.10 14.91
CA PHE A 146 -21.12 3.55 13.52
C PHE A 146 -21.25 2.39 12.53
N LEU A 147 -20.55 1.28 12.78
CA LEU A 147 -20.58 0.07 11.95
C LEU A 147 -21.24 -1.07 12.72
N LYS A 148 -22.23 -1.72 12.11
CA LYS A 148 -22.85 -2.94 12.63
C LYS A 148 -22.83 -4.01 11.55
N LEU A 149 -22.52 -5.24 11.94
CA LEU A 149 -22.45 -6.37 11.03
C LEU A 149 -23.48 -7.41 11.48
N LYS A 150 -24.14 -8.05 10.52
CA LYS A 150 -25.00 -9.21 10.77
C LYS A 150 -24.11 -10.35 11.27
N LYS A 151 -24.60 -11.13 12.24
CA LYS A 151 -23.86 -12.29 12.75
C LYS A 151 -23.92 -13.42 11.73
N THR A 152 -22.89 -13.53 10.89
CA THR A 152 -22.71 -14.63 9.92
C THR A 152 -21.33 -15.28 10.10
N PRO A 153 -21.15 -16.55 9.72
CA PRO A 153 -19.87 -17.27 9.87
C PRO A 153 -18.73 -16.64 9.05
N GLU A 154 -19.06 -16.05 7.90
CA GLU A 154 -18.13 -15.34 7.03
C GLU A 154 -18.57 -13.88 6.91
N THR A 155 -17.89 -13.00 7.63
CA THR A 155 -18.22 -11.57 7.62
C THR A 155 -17.64 -10.90 6.37
N SER A 156 -18.50 -10.32 5.53
CA SER A 156 -18.16 -9.56 4.34
C SER A 156 -18.83 -8.17 4.35
N TYR A 157 -18.55 -7.32 3.34
CA TYR A 157 -19.29 -6.07 3.17
C TYR A 157 -20.79 -6.30 2.90
N ASN A 158 -21.18 -7.49 2.42
CA ASN A 158 -22.60 -7.86 2.25
C ASN A 158 -23.30 -8.13 3.59
N ASP A 159 -22.56 -8.19 4.69
CA ASP A 159 -23.10 -8.37 6.05
C ASP A 159 -23.25 -7.04 6.80
N ILE A 160 -22.98 -5.89 6.16
CA ILE A 160 -23.25 -4.58 6.74
C ILE A 160 -24.73 -4.45 7.12
N ASP A 161 -24.99 -4.28 8.41
CA ASP A 161 -26.34 -4.18 8.96
C ASP A 161 -27.01 -2.85 8.56
N GLU A 162 -28.33 -2.88 8.48
CA GLU A 162 -29.18 -1.72 8.14
C GLU A 162 -29.16 -0.60 9.20
N GLN A 163 -28.58 -0.84 10.38
CA GLN A 163 -28.29 0.18 11.37
C GLN A 163 -26.92 0.84 11.20
N THR A 164 -26.09 0.39 10.24
CA THR A 164 -24.76 0.97 9.98
C THR A 164 -24.90 2.39 9.44
N ARG A 165 -24.19 3.34 10.07
CA ARG A 165 -24.09 4.74 9.64
C ARG A 165 -22.88 4.98 8.74
N ALA A 166 -21.76 4.31 8.99
CA ALA A 166 -20.55 4.46 8.20
C ALA A 166 -19.66 3.21 8.20
N PHE A 167 -18.84 3.07 7.17
CA PHE A 167 -17.85 2.02 7.05
C PHE A 167 -16.61 2.53 6.31
N THR A 168 -15.50 1.81 6.46
CA THR A 168 -14.20 2.15 5.85
C THR A 168 -13.88 1.19 4.71
N LEU A 169 -13.28 1.70 3.64
CA LEU A 169 -12.58 0.92 2.63
C LEU A 169 -11.10 1.33 2.58
N GLU A 170 -10.24 0.37 2.24
CA GLU A 170 -8.81 0.63 2.08
C GLU A 170 -8.52 1.60 0.93
N PRO A 171 -7.50 2.47 1.01
CA PRO A 171 -6.87 2.96 2.24
C PRO A 171 -7.61 4.19 2.78
N ASN A 172 -7.77 4.30 4.11
CA ASN A 172 -8.17 5.54 4.81
C ASN A 172 -9.51 6.21 4.39
N ARG A 173 -10.38 5.52 3.66
CA ARG A 173 -11.58 6.11 3.04
C ARG A 173 -12.84 5.74 3.83
N ILE A 174 -13.53 6.76 4.35
CA ILE A 174 -14.78 6.59 5.09
C ILE A 174 -15.96 6.89 4.17
N TYR A 175 -16.96 6.01 4.19
CA TYR A 175 -18.20 6.15 3.44
C TYR A 175 -19.37 6.18 4.41
N LEU A 176 -20.27 7.15 4.24
CA LEU A 176 -21.55 7.13 4.92
C LEU A 176 -22.45 6.12 4.21
N ASN A 177 -23.12 5.26 4.97
CA ASN A 177 -24.08 4.30 4.45
C ASN A 177 -25.42 5.00 4.17
N THR A 178 -25.44 5.88 3.16
CA THR A 178 -26.61 6.68 2.80
C THR A 178 -27.68 5.88 2.07
N ALA A 179 -28.95 6.18 2.32
CA ALA A 179 -30.09 5.54 1.68
C ALA A 179 -30.14 5.73 0.15
N THR A 180 -29.45 6.76 -0.36
CA THR A 180 -29.36 7.08 -1.80
C THR A 180 -28.27 6.29 -2.51
N LYS A 181 -27.18 5.93 -1.83
CA LYS A 181 -26.00 5.28 -2.42
C LYS A 181 -25.96 3.77 -2.18
N TYR A 182 -26.53 3.30 -1.08
CA TYR A 182 -26.43 1.91 -0.66
C TYR A 182 -27.81 1.29 -0.44
N PRO A 183 -28.06 0.03 -0.91
CA PRO A 183 -29.37 -0.61 -0.80
C PRO A 183 -29.92 -0.74 0.63
N ARG A 184 -29.04 -0.78 1.64
CA ARG A 184 -29.39 -0.84 3.07
C ARG A 184 -28.90 0.39 3.82
N GLY A 185 -28.90 1.55 3.15
CA GLY A 185 -28.43 2.80 3.70
C GLY A 185 -29.33 3.33 4.81
N SER A 186 -28.76 3.54 5.99
CA SER A 186 -29.49 4.03 7.18
C SER A 186 -29.49 5.56 7.27
N VAL A 187 -28.50 6.21 6.66
CA VAL A 187 -28.32 7.65 6.77
C VAL A 187 -29.19 8.36 5.74
N LYS A 188 -30.13 9.19 6.22
CA LYS A 188 -30.93 10.08 5.38
C LYS A 188 -30.15 11.35 5.09
N GLU A 189 -30.44 11.99 3.96
CA GLU A 189 -29.75 13.21 3.53
C GLU A 189 -29.75 14.31 4.60
N LYS A 190 -30.91 14.52 5.26
CA LYS A 190 -31.06 15.49 6.35
C LYS A 190 -30.17 15.23 7.57
N ASP A 191 -29.73 13.98 7.77
CA ASP A 191 -28.93 13.55 8.92
C ASP A 191 -27.44 13.46 8.56
N ARG A 192 -27.07 13.69 7.29
CA ARG A 192 -25.71 13.51 6.75
C ARG A 192 -24.68 14.35 7.50
N GLU A 193 -24.92 15.65 7.62
CA GLU A 193 -23.96 16.58 8.23
C GLU A 193 -23.76 16.29 9.72
N PHE A 194 -24.81 15.86 10.42
CA PHE A 194 -24.71 15.42 11.81
C PHE A 194 -23.83 14.16 11.95
N VAL A 195 -24.02 13.17 11.05
CA VAL A 195 -23.19 11.95 11.04
C VAL A 195 -21.72 12.26 10.72
N ILE A 196 -21.47 13.20 9.81
CA ILE A 196 -20.11 13.68 9.52
C ILE A 196 -19.48 14.31 10.76
N GLY A 197 -20.20 15.18 11.48
CA GLY A 197 -19.73 15.77 12.73
C GLY A 197 -19.36 14.72 13.78
N ASP A 198 -20.27 13.78 14.05
CA ASP A 198 -20.04 12.68 15.00
C ASP A 198 -18.77 11.86 14.64
N LEU A 199 -18.57 11.58 13.35
CA LEU A 199 -17.39 10.84 12.87
C LEU A 199 -16.11 11.63 13.05
N ILE A 200 -16.10 12.93 12.71
CA ILE A 200 -14.95 13.81 12.89
C ILE A 200 -14.56 13.87 14.36
N ASP A 201 -15.52 14.07 15.26
CA ASP A 201 -15.27 14.11 16.71
C ASP A 201 -14.71 12.77 17.22
N ALA A 202 -15.28 11.65 16.78
CA ALA A 202 -14.77 10.32 17.14
C ALA A 202 -13.33 10.11 16.65
N PHE A 203 -13.01 10.45 15.40
CA PHE A 203 -11.65 10.31 14.87
C PHE A 203 -10.65 11.26 15.53
N ASN A 204 -11.06 12.48 15.88
CA ASN A 204 -10.22 13.44 16.61
C ASN A 204 -9.92 13.01 18.05
N ALA A 205 -10.79 12.19 18.64
CA ALA A 205 -10.65 11.60 19.96
C ALA A 205 -9.97 10.21 19.95
N LEU A 206 -9.63 9.66 18.77
CA LEU A 206 -8.99 8.36 18.66
C LEU A 206 -7.51 8.44 19.08
N GLU A 207 -7.21 7.89 20.24
CA GLU A 207 -5.87 7.79 20.80
C GLU A 207 -5.47 6.32 21.02
N VAL A 208 -4.19 6.04 20.83
CA VAL A 208 -3.55 4.76 21.14
C VAL A 208 -2.28 5.06 21.91
N GLU A 209 -2.15 4.48 23.10
CA GLU A 209 -0.97 4.67 23.97
C GLU A 209 -0.66 6.14 24.29
N GLY A 210 -1.71 6.97 24.36
CA GLY A 210 -1.60 8.42 24.61
C GLY A 210 -1.18 9.25 23.39
N GLU A 211 -0.96 8.63 22.23
CA GLU A 211 -0.72 9.32 20.96
C GLU A 211 -2.02 9.42 20.15
N LYS A 212 -2.32 10.61 19.59
CA LYS A 212 -3.42 10.76 18.63
C LYS A 212 -3.14 9.95 17.37
N VAL A 213 -4.11 9.14 16.95
CA VAL A 213 -3.95 8.33 15.74
C VAL A 213 -4.14 9.16 14.48
N ILE A 214 -5.14 10.05 14.49
CA ILE A 214 -5.53 10.84 13.32
C ILE A 214 -4.90 12.23 13.44
N ASN A 215 -4.14 12.61 12.41
CA ASN A 215 -3.61 13.95 12.23
C ASN A 215 -4.69 14.87 11.66
N GLN A 216 -5.34 14.43 10.58
CA GLN A 216 -6.30 15.24 9.85
C GLN A 216 -7.45 14.41 9.30
N VAL A 217 -8.64 15.01 9.26
CA VAL A 217 -9.83 14.48 8.61
C VAL A 217 -10.24 15.46 7.52
N TYR A 218 -10.18 15.02 6.27
CA TYR A 218 -10.65 15.81 5.13
C TYR A 218 -12.04 15.38 4.72
N ARG A 219 -12.95 16.33 4.54
CA ARG A 219 -14.19 16.09 3.82
C ARG A 219 -13.94 16.04 2.33
N LYS A 220 -14.75 15.26 1.62
CA LYS A 220 -14.62 15.12 0.17
C LYS A 220 -14.70 16.44 -0.59
N GLU A 221 -15.52 17.36 -0.11
CA GLU A 221 -15.73 18.67 -0.74
C GLU A 221 -14.49 19.59 -0.63
N GLU A 222 -13.56 19.28 0.27
CA GLU A 222 -12.31 20.02 0.46
C GLU A 222 -11.23 19.60 -0.54
N ILE A 223 -11.17 18.30 -0.89
CA ILE A 223 -10.04 17.69 -1.61
C ILE A 223 -10.38 17.11 -2.97
N TYR A 224 -11.66 16.91 -3.29
CA TYR A 224 -12.10 16.39 -4.59
C TYR A 224 -12.94 17.40 -5.35
N ARG A 225 -12.81 17.38 -6.68
CA ARG A 225 -13.62 18.17 -7.63
C ARG A 225 -13.89 17.37 -8.89
N GLY A 226 -14.93 17.74 -9.63
CA GLY A 226 -15.24 17.16 -10.94
C GLY A 226 -16.44 16.20 -10.93
N PRO A 227 -16.74 15.60 -12.09
CA PRO A 227 -18.01 14.93 -12.36
C PRO A 227 -18.24 13.64 -11.57
N LEU A 228 -17.22 13.13 -10.87
CA LEU A 228 -17.27 11.88 -10.10
C LEU A 228 -17.30 12.11 -8.57
N ILE A 229 -17.51 13.35 -8.10
CA ILE A 229 -17.48 13.68 -6.67
C ILE A 229 -18.48 12.86 -5.84
N ASP A 230 -19.62 12.46 -6.41
CA ASP A 230 -20.60 11.61 -5.71
C ASP A 230 -20.09 10.19 -5.42
N ARG A 231 -19.08 9.74 -6.17
CA ARG A 231 -18.41 8.45 -5.96
C ARG A 231 -17.31 8.52 -4.92
N ALA A 232 -16.82 9.72 -4.59
CA ALA A 232 -15.75 9.91 -3.61
C ALA A 232 -16.14 9.36 -2.22
N PRO A 233 -15.16 9.00 -1.38
CA PRO A 233 -15.39 8.81 0.05
C PRO A 233 -15.96 10.09 0.65
N ASP A 234 -16.70 10.01 1.76
CA ASP A 234 -17.19 11.21 2.44
C ASP A 234 -16.13 11.86 3.32
N LEU A 235 -15.27 11.04 3.95
CA LEU A 235 -14.09 11.50 4.69
C LEU A 235 -12.84 10.73 4.26
N VAL A 236 -11.70 11.41 4.24
CA VAL A 236 -10.36 10.83 4.08
C VAL A 236 -9.56 11.10 5.35
N LEU A 237 -9.01 10.04 5.93
CA LEU A 237 -8.21 10.12 7.15
C LEU A 237 -6.71 10.22 6.81
N ILE A 238 -6.02 11.16 7.44
CA ILE A 238 -4.56 11.22 7.47
C ILE A 238 -4.13 10.87 8.89
N SER A 239 -3.36 9.81 9.03
CA SER A 239 -2.82 9.35 10.32
C SER A 239 -1.61 10.19 10.76
N ASN A 240 -1.34 10.25 12.06
CA ASN A 240 -0.02 10.64 12.54
C ASN A 240 1.04 9.60 12.17
N THR A 241 2.30 10.03 12.09
CA THR A 241 3.45 9.18 11.75
C THR A 241 3.50 7.93 12.63
N GLY A 242 3.80 6.78 12.02
CA GLY A 242 3.84 5.50 12.72
C GLY A 242 2.52 4.72 12.74
N PHE A 243 1.37 5.33 12.43
CA PHE A 243 0.10 4.60 12.35
C PHE A 243 -0.25 4.26 10.90
N ASP A 244 -0.46 2.97 10.61
CA ASP A 244 -0.99 2.49 9.33
C ASP A 244 -2.48 2.16 9.49
N LEU A 245 -3.36 2.87 8.81
CA LEU A 245 -4.80 2.64 8.95
C LEU A 245 -5.23 1.54 7.97
N LYS A 246 -5.96 0.56 8.51
CA LYS A 246 -6.54 -0.55 7.75
C LYS A 246 -8.04 -0.65 7.98
N ALA A 247 -8.74 -1.20 7.01
CA ALA A 247 -10.18 -1.36 6.94
C ALA A 247 -10.63 -2.82 7.13
N ARG A 248 -9.79 -3.69 7.71
CA ARG A 248 -10.15 -5.10 7.94
C ARG A 248 -11.44 -5.21 8.76
N LEU A 249 -12.50 -5.74 8.13
CA LEU A 249 -13.81 -5.88 8.75
C LEU A 249 -13.81 -6.86 9.92
N GLN A 250 -13.03 -7.94 9.83
CA GLN A 250 -13.01 -9.01 10.85
C GLN A 250 -11.96 -8.79 11.94
N ALA A 251 -11.29 -7.64 12.01
CA ALA A 251 -10.32 -7.37 13.06
C ALA A 251 -10.96 -7.54 14.46
N GLU A 252 -10.29 -8.19 15.40
CA GLU A 252 -10.82 -8.41 16.75
C GLU A 252 -10.25 -7.43 17.78
N THR A 253 -9.21 -6.69 17.38
CA THR A 253 -8.54 -5.67 18.18
C THR A 253 -8.48 -4.35 17.41
N LEU A 254 -8.31 -3.25 18.14
CA LEU A 254 -8.11 -1.94 17.52
C LEU A 254 -6.75 -1.84 16.83
N THR A 255 -5.73 -2.48 17.40
CA THR A 255 -4.35 -2.33 16.98
C THR A 255 -3.65 -3.68 16.82
N GLU A 256 -2.62 -3.67 15.98
CA GLU A 256 -1.70 -4.79 15.79
C GLU A 256 -0.28 -4.25 15.56
N THR A 257 0.70 -4.87 16.21
CA THR A 257 2.11 -4.67 15.89
C THR A 257 2.52 -5.80 14.95
N THR A 258 2.89 -5.44 13.72
CA THR A 258 3.34 -6.41 12.72
C THR A 258 4.87 -6.44 12.65
N ILE A 259 5.41 -7.35 11.84
CA ILE A 259 6.84 -7.38 11.51
C ILE A 259 7.27 -6.20 10.61
N PHE A 260 6.33 -5.54 9.93
CA PHE A 260 6.65 -4.38 9.10
C PHE A 260 7.03 -3.18 9.95
N THR A 261 8.09 -2.50 9.51
CA THR A 261 8.64 -1.29 10.12
C THR A 261 8.48 -0.05 9.24
N GLY A 262 8.09 -0.23 7.97
CA GLY A 262 7.76 0.84 7.03
C GLY A 262 6.35 0.72 6.48
N LYS A 263 5.76 1.85 6.11
CA LYS A 263 4.48 1.97 5.41
C LYS A 263 4.55 3.06 4.35
N HIS A 264 3.59 3.04 3.42
CA HIS A 264 3.46 4.10 2.42
C HIS A 264 3.14 5.45 3.07
N THR A 265 3.78 6.53 2.59
CA THR A 265 3.38 7.91 2.90
C THR A 265 1.99 8.19 2.34
N ARG A 266 1.19 8.98 3.04
CA ARG A 266 -0.21 9.30 2.71
C ARG A 266 -0.42 10.78 2.48
#